data_AF-L7ER15-F1
#
_entry.id   AF-L7ER15-F1
#
_cell.length_a   1.000
_cell.length_b   1.000
_cell.length_c   1.000
_cell.angle_alpha   90.00
_cell.angle_beta   90.00
_cell.angle_gamma   90.00
#
_symmetry.space_group_name_H-M   'P 1'
#
loop_
_entity.id
_entity.type
_entity.pdbx_description
1 polymer ?
#
loop_
_entity_poly.entity_id
_entity_poly.type
_entity_poly.pdbx_seq_one_letter_code
_entity_poly.pdbx_strand_id
1 'polypeptide(L)'
;MTDKPSRLELLYFARRVIVQQAQTSLAQLDRWISVEKEREAARRRAEDRRPPPPEWLLERGIGAESPPALIHQGGCAMADGVRIQPISEGQARRALYEHVEACPFCNPDTALHFVPE
;
A
#
# COMPACT_ATOMS: atom_id res chain seq x y z
N MET A 1 55.80 -42.08 4.21
CA MET A 1 54.67 -42.86 4.76
C MET A 1 53.63 -41.86 5.22
N THR A 2 52.53 -41.71 4.47
CA THR A 2 51.48 -40.74 4.81
C THR A 2 50.57 -41.41 5.82
N ASP A 3 50.65 -40.99 7.09
CA ASP A 3 49.76 -41.48 8.12
C ASP A 3 48.34 -40.96 7.85
N LYS A 4 47.35 -41.86 7.85
CA LYS A 4 45.96 -41.49 7.55
C LYS A 4 45.31 -40.98 8.83
N PRO A 5 44.52 -39.90 8.78
CA PRO A 5 43.85 -39.39 9.96
C PRO A 5 42.94 -40.46 10.56
N SER A 6 42.96 -40.56 11.88
CA SER A 6 42.11 -41.46 12.63
C SER A 6 40.63 -41.06 12.49
N ARG A 7 39.74 -42.02 12.73
CA ARG A 7 38.30 -41.77 12.73
C ARG A 7 37.89 -40.68 13.74
N LEU A 8 38.58 -40.60 14.88
CA LEU A 8 38.31 -39.61 15.91
C LEU A 8 38.64 -38.19 15.44
N GLU A 9 39.77 -38.01 14.77
CA GLU A 9 40.16 -36.71 14.19
C GLU A 9 39.18 -36.24 13.11
N LEU A 10 38.71 -37.17 12.26
CA LEU A 10 37.69 -36.87 11.26
C LEU A 10 36.38 -36.41 11.90
N LEU A 11 35.96 -37.03 13.01
CA LEU A 11 34.74 -36.65 13.74
C LEU A 11 34.88 -35.27 14.41
N TYR A 12 36.03 -34.97 15.02
CA TYR A 12 36.28 -33.64 15.57
C TYR A 12 36.31 -32.55 14.50
N PHE A 13 36.91 -32.85 13.35
CA PHE A 13 36.90 -31.97 12.19
C PHE A 13 35.48 -31.71 11.70
N ALA A 14 34.70 -32.77 11.46
CA ALA A 14 33.31 -32.66 11.02
C ALA A 14 32.47 -31.83 12.01
N ARG A 15 32.61 -32.07 13.32
CA ARG A 15 31.93 -31.27 14.35
C ARG A 15 32.27 -29.79 14.22
N ARG A 16 33.55 -29.44 14.07
CA ARG A 16 34.00 -28.05 13.94
C ARG A 16 33.41 -27.38 12.71
N VAL A 17 33.43 -28.07 11.57
CA VAL A 17 32.85 -27.57 10.32
C VAL A 17 31.36 -27.32 10.46
N ILE A 18 30.62 -28.28 11.02
CA ILE A 18 29.17 -28.16 11.23
C ILE A 18 28.85 -26.98 12.14
N VAL A 19 29.56 -26.84 13.26
CA VAL A 19 29.35 -25.71 14.18
C VAL A 19 29.62 -24.38 13.49
N GLN A 20 30.73 -24.26 12.76
CA GLN A 20 31.07 -23.03 12.06
C GLN A 20 30.05 -22.69 10.98
N GLN A 21 29.61 -23.68 10.20
CA GLN A 21 28.58 -23.50 9.18
C GLN A 21 27.25 -23.08 9.81
N ALA A 22 26.82 -23.74 10.88
CA ALA A 22 25.59 -23.40 11.59
C ALA A 22 25.61 -21.97 12.11
N GLN A 23 26.73 -21.53 12.70
CA GLN A 23 26.88 -20.14 13.17
C GLN A 23 26.75 -19.13 12.03
N THR A 24 27.41 -19.38 10.90
CA THR A 24 27.32 -18.51 9.72
C THR A 24 25.91 -18.47 9.16
N SER A 25 25.25 -19.63 9.06
CA SER A 25 23.87 -19.73 8.58
C SER A 25 22.88 -19.03 9.51
N LEU A 26 23.02 -19.18 10.82
CA LEU A 26 22.19 -18.47 11.80
C LEU A 26 22.37 -16.95 11.68
N ALA A 27 23.61 -16.47 11.61
CA ALA A 27 23.86 -15.04 11.44
C ALA A 27 23.25 -14.48 10.14
N GLN A 28 23.20 -15.28 9.07
CA GLN A 28 22.52 -14.90 7.83
C GLN A 28 21.00 -14.86 7.98
N LEU A 29 20.41 -15.88 8.62
CA LEU A 29 18.98 -15.91 8.91
C LEU A 29 18.56 -14.73 9.78
N ASP A 30 19.32 -14.39 10.81
CA ASP A 30 19.04 -13.27 11.70
C ASP A 30 19.01 -11.94 10.96
N ARG A 31 19.92 -11.74 9.98
CA ARG A 31 19.90 -10.55 9.11
C ARG A 31 18.62 -10.48 8.27
N TRP A 32 18.22 -11.59 7.65
CA TRP A 32 16.98 -11.63 6.87
C TRP A 32 15.75 -11.37 7.74
N ILE A 33 15.70 -11.96 8.94
CA ILE A 33 14.62 -11.73 9.90
C ILE A 33 14.55 -10.25 10.28
N SER A 34 15.69 -9.58 10.50
CA SER A 34 15.70 -8.15 10.82
C SER A 34 15.10 -7.30 9.69
N VAL A 35 15.50 -7.57 8.45
CA VAL A 35 14.97 -6.87 7.26
C VAL A 35 13.46 -7.09 7.14
N GLU A 36 12.98 -8.31 7.34
CA GLU A 36 11.54 -8.60 7.28
C GLU A 36 10.76 -7.96 8.44
N LYS A 37 11.33 -7.92 9.65
CA LYS A 37 10.73 -7.19 10.78
C LYS A 37 10.59 -5.70 10.49
N GLU A 38 11.59 -5.08 9.89
CA GLU A 38 11.54 -3.66 9.50
C GLU A 38 10.46 -3.40 8.45
N ARG A 39 10.36 -4.27 7.44
CA ARG A 39 9.32 -4.21 6.40
C ARG A 39 7.92 -4.35 7.00
N GLU A 40 7.73 -5.32 7.89
CA GLU A 40 6.46 -5.55 8.57
C GLU A 40 6.08 -4.36 9.46
N ALA A 41 7.03 -3.82 10.21
CA ALA A 41 6.79 -2.63 11.03
C ALA A 41 6.47 -1.40 10.17
N ALA A 42 7.09 -1.27 8.99
CA ALA A 42 6.76 -0.21 8.04
C ALA A 42 5.36 -0.36 7.45
N ARG A 43 4.94 -1.59 7.09
CA ARG A 43 3.58 -1.89 6.62
C ARG A 43 2.54 -1.52 7.67
N ARG A 44 2.72 -1.97 8.91
CA ARG A 44 1.82 -1.64 10.03
C ARG A 44 1.73 -0.14 10.26
N ARG A 45 2.87 0.57 10.27
CA ARG A 45 2.88 2.04 10.38
C ARG A 45 2.16 2.72 9.21
N ALA A 46 2.24 2.17 8.00
CA ALA A 46 1.54 2.71 6.85
C ALA A 46 0.02 2.47 6.93
N GLU A 47 -0.40 1.31 7.46
CA GLU A 47 -1.80 1.00 7.73
C GLU A 47 -2.37 1.90 8.83
N ASP A 48 -1.66 2.05 9.96
CA ASP A 48 -2.06 2.92 11.07
C ASP A 48 -2.12 4.41 10.66
N ARG A 49 -1.28 4.81 9.70
CA ARG A 49 -1.26 6.18 9.14
C ARG A 49 -2.09 6.33 7.88
N ARG A 50 -2.84 5.30 7.47
CA ARG A 50 -3.67 5.39 6.28
C ARG A 50 -4.68 6.52 6.50
N PRO A 51 -4.73 7.54 5.61
CA PRO A 51 -5.72 8.57 5.74
C PRO A 51 -7.11 7.93 5.68
N PRO A 52 -8.11 8.52 6.38
CA PRO A 52 -9.48 8.07 6.23
C PRO A 52 -9.87 8.09 4.74
N PRO A 53 -10.76 7.19 4.31
CA PRO A 53 -11.24 7.21 2.94
C PRO A 53 -11.78 8.61 2.60
N PRO A 54 -11.51 9.13 1.40
CA PRO A 54 -11.97 10.45 0.99
C PRO A 54 -13.51 10.48 0.98
N GLU A 55 -14.08 11.53 1.55
CA GLU A 55 -15.53 11.75 1.57
C GLU A 55 -16.09 12.21 0.23
N TRP A 56 -15.23 12.69 -0.67
CA TRP A 56 -15.61 13.21 -1.98
C TRP A 56 -14.62 12.77 -3.05
N LEU A 57 -15.17 12.42 -4.21
CA LEU A 57 -14.44 11.84 -5.32
C LEU A 57 -14.80 12.57 -6.62
N LEU A 58 -13.78 12.82 -7.45
CA LEU A 58 -13.94 13.36 -8.80
C LEU A 58 -13.60 12.27 -9.81
N GLU A 59 -14.55 11.94 -10.68
CA GLU A 59 -14.34 11.07 -11.82
C GLU A 59 -13.92 11.92 -13.02
N ARG A 60 -12.78 11.57 -13.62
CA ARG A 60 -12.32 12.17 -14.89
C ARG A 60 -12.98 11.49 -16.10
N GLY A 61 -13.19 12.26 -17.16
CA GLY A 61 -13.65 11.74 -18.44
C GLY A 61 -12.70 10.71 -19.08
N ILE A 62 -13.11 10.16 -20.21
CA ILE A 62 -12.34 9.12 -20.93
C ILE A 62 -11.25 9.77 -21.80
N GLY A 63 -10.00 9.66 -21.36
CA GLY A 63 -8.83 10.23 -22.04
C GLY A 63 -7.86 10.88 -21.05
N ALA A 64 -6.58 11.01 -21.42
CA ALA A 64 -5.56 11.55 -20.52
C ALA A 64 -5.78 13.03 -20.15
N GLU A 65 -6.45 13.79 -21.03
CA GLU A 65 -6.71 15.23 -20.87
C GLU A 65 -8.21 15.55 -20.74
N SER A 66 -9.04 14.55 -20.48
CA SER A 66 -10.48 14.75 -20.40
C SER A 66 -10.87 15.58 -19.17
N PRO A 67 -11.84 16.51 -19.30
CA PRO A 67 -12.32 17.28 -18.17
C PRO A 67 -12.95 16.38 -17.10
N PRO A 68 -13.09 16.88 -15.86
CA PRO A 68 -13.91 16.24 -14.84
C PRO A 68 -15.31 15.92 -15.39
N ALA A 69 -15.77 14.70 -15.14
CA ALA A 69 -17.05 14.22 -15.65
C ALA A 69 -18.10 14.17 -14.55
N LEU A 70 -17.79 13.58 -13.39
CA LEU A 70 -18.75 13.45 -12.29
C LEU A 70 -18.11 13.70 -10.92
N ILE A 71 -18.89 14.28 -10.01
CA ILE A 71 -18.61 14.30 -8.58
C ILE A 71 -19.36 13.14 -7.93
N HIS A 72 -18.74 12.51 -6.93
CA HIS A 72 -19.31 11.41 -6.17
C HIS A 72 -19.05 11.61 -4.66
N GLN A 73 -19.91 11.01 -3.83
CA GLN A 73 -19.62 10.80 -2.41
C GLN A 73 -18.59 9.68 -2.25
N GLY A 74 -17.83 9.74 -1.17
CA GLY A 74 -16.93 8.68 -0.73
C GLY A 74 -17.66 7.35 -0.56
N GLY A 75 -17.11 6.29 -1.12
CA GLY A 75 -17.73 4.95 -1.07
C GLY A 75 -18.85 4.71 -2.07
N CYS A 76 -19.11 5.62 -3.02
CA CYS A 76 -20.04 5.38 -4.11
C CYS A 76 -19.58 4.17 -4.96
N ALA A 77 -20.44 3.16 -5.10
CA ALA A 77 -20.13 1.96 -5.88
C ALA A 77 -19.92 2.23 -7.39
N MET A 78 -20.40 3.39 -7.88
CA MET A 78 -20.18 3.83 -9.26
C MET A 78 -18.83 4.53 -9.45
N ALA A 79 -18.22 4.99 -8.35
CA ALA A 79 -16.93 5.67 -8.36
C ALA A 79 -15.78 4.66 -8.16
N ASP A 80 -15.64 3.74 -9.11
CA ASP A 80 -14.59 2.73 -9.10
C ASP A 80 -13.61 2.90 -10.27
N GLY A 81 -12.36 2.47 -10.07
CA GLY A 81 -11.32 2.41 -11.09
C GLY A 81 -10.35 3.60 -11.16
N VAL A 82 -9.51 3.60 -12.20
CA VAL A 82 -8.30 4.44 -12.32
C VAL A 82 -8.55 5.92 -12.61
N ARG A 83 -9.82 6.31 -12.81
CA ARG A 83 -10.22 7.68 -13.18
C ARG A 83 -10.75 8.48 -12.01
N ILE A 84 -10.74 7.89 -10.82
CA ILE A 84 -11.27 8.48 -9.60
C ILE A 84 -10.15 9.17 -8.83
N GLN A 85 -10.38 10.43 -8.47
CA GLN A 85 -9.45 11.25 -7.71
C GLN A 85 -10.10 11.73 -6.41
N PRO A 86 -9.44 11.57 -5.24
CA PRO A 86 -9.92 12.17 -4.00
C PRO A 86 -9.86 13.69 -4.08
N ILE A 87 -10.93 14.35 -3.63
CA ILE A 87 -11.03 15.81 -3.55
C ILE A 87 -11.55 16.23 -2.17
N SER A 88 -11.30 17.48 -1.78
CA SER A 88 -11.93 18.06 -0.59
C SER A 88 -13.38 18.47 -0.85
N GLU A 89 -14.16 18.63 0.23
CA GLU A 89 -15.54 19.13 0.15
C GLU A 89 -15.63 20.49 -0.58
N GLY A 90 -14.67 21.40 -0.33
CA GLY A 90 -14.60 22.70 -1.00
C GLY A 90 -14.29 22.57 -2.50
N GLN A 91 -13.45 21.61 -2.89
CA GLN A 91 -13.21 21.29 -4.30
C GLN A 91 -14.45 20.68 -4.94
N ALA A 92 -15.20 19.83 -4.22
CA ALA A 92 -16.44 19.25 -4.71
C ALA A 92 -17.50 20.33 -4.97
N ARG A 93 -17.71 21.24 -4.01
CA ARG A 93 -18.61 22.39 -4.19
C ARG A 93 -18.18 23.29 -5.35
N ARG A 94 -16.89 23.58 -5.48
CA ARG A 94 -16.37 24.37 -6.60
C ARG A 94 -16.62 23.68 -7.94
N ALA A 95 -16.38 22.37 -8.02
CA ALA A 95 -16.59 21.62 -9.25
C ALA A 95 -18.07 21.61 -9.64
N LEU A 96 -19.00 21.43 -8.68
CA LEU A 96 -20.44 21.56 -8.94
C LEU A 96 -20.82 22.96 -9.42
N TYR A 97 -20.23 24.01 -8.84
CA TYR A 97 -20.41 25.39 -9.28
C TYR A 97 -19.86 25.61 -10.71
N GLU A 98 -18.74 24.99 -11.05
CA GLU A 98 -18.14 24.96 -12.40
C GLU A 98 -18.86 23.98 -13.35
N HIS A 99 -20.08 23.55 -12.99
CA HIS A 99 -20.97 22.69 -13.79
C HIS A 99 -20.46 21.26 -14.06
N VAL A 100 -19.57 20.73 -13.22
CA VAL A 100 -19.29 19.29 -13.20
C VAL A 100 -20.52 18.56 -12.66
N GLU A 101 -20.96 17.49 -13.34
CA GLU A 101 -22.19 16.80 -12.99
C GLU A 101 -22.09 16.09 -11.63
N ALA A 102 -23.20 16.09 -10.88
CA ALA A 102 -23.35 15.29 -9.68
C ALA A 102 -23.73 13.85 -10.06
N CYS A 103 -23.09 12.85 -9.44
CA CYS A 103 -23.49 11.46 -9.65
C CYS A 103 -24.94 11.24 -9.21
N PRO A 104 -25.84 10.76 -10.10
CA PRO A 104 -27.26 10.59 -9.77
C PRO A 104 -27.52 9.41 -8.82
N PHE A 105 -26.54 8.53 -8.61
CA PHE A 105 -26.67 7.37 -7.74
C PHE A 105 -26.38 7.72 -6.28
N CYS A 106 -25.37 8.55 -6.03
CA CYS A 106 -25.02 8.98 -4.69
C CYS A 106 -25.47 10.41 -4.35
N ASN A 107 -25.97 11.21 -5.31
CA ASN A 107 -26.50 12.57 -5.11
C ASN A 107 -25.60 13.46 -4.21
N PRO A 108 -24.33 13.67 -4.60
CA PRO A 108 -23.37 14.40 -3.78
C PRO A 108 -23.72 15.89 -3.63
N ASP A 109 -24.38 16.48 -4.62
CA ASP A 109 -24.94 17.83 -4.57
C ASP A 109 -25.95 17.98 -3.42
N THR A 110 -26.84 17.00 -3.27
CA THR A 110 -27.81 16.96 -2.17
C THR A 110 -27.12 16.86 -0.82
N ALA A 111 -26.12 15.97 -0.70
CA ALA A 111 -25.35 15.80 0.53
C ALA A 111 -24.49 17.02 0.88
N LEU A 112 -24.03 17.77 -0.13
CA LEU A 112 -23.31 19.03 0.05
C LEU A 112 -24.22 20.21 0.35
N HIS A 113 -25.55 20.02 0.29
CA HIS A 113 -26.56 21.07 0.30
C HIS A 113 -26.28 22.15 -0.76
N PHE A 114 -25.82 21.72 -1.94
CA PHE A 114 -25.53 22.60 -3.06
C PHE A 114 -26.84 23.10 -3.67
N VAL A 115 -26.97 24.41 -3.82
CA VAL A 115 -28.08 25.05 -4.51
C VAL A 115 -27.48 25.81 -5.69
N PRO A 116 -27.78 25.43 -6.94
CA PRO A 116 -27.37 26.22 -8.10
C PRO A 116 -28.08 27.58 -8.06
N GLU A 117 -27.35 28.67 -8.34
CA GLU A 117 -27.92 30.02 -8.48
C GLU A 117 -28.88 30.14 -9.67
#